data_AF-A0A9D6X385-F1
#
_entry.id   AF-A0A9D6X385-F1
#
_cell.length_a   1.000
_cell.length_b   1.000
_cell.length_c   1.000
_cell.angle_alpha   90.00
_cell.angle_beta   90.00
_cell.angle_gamma   90.00
#
_symmetry.space_group_name_H-M   'P 1'
#
loop_
_entity.id
_entity.type
_entity.pdbx_description
1 polymer ?
#
loop_
_entity_poly.entity_id
_entity_poly.type
_entity_poly.pdbx_seq_one_letter_code
_entity_poly.pdbx_strand_id
1 'polypeptide(L)'
;MSLVDTLLVGLRTAGELAVAYSRHADVAQLLSYDRQTGMNLIAQLVQSQPAQVLDQWENDFLEIASTSIMDPAQRRRAMELYAWLKMAESHRYGQFRGFIGNG
;
A
#
# COMPACT_ATOMS: atom_id res chain seq x y z
N MET A 1 27.58 17.28 12.20
CA MET A 1 26.88 16.10 11.65
C MET A 1 27.95 15.06 11.34
N SER A 2 27.86 13.87 11.93
CA SER A 2 28.90 12.83 11.81
C SER A 2 28.78 12.08 10.50
N LEU A 3 29.89 11.59 9.93
CA LEU A 3 29.90 10.68 8.78
C LEU A 3 29.01 9.43 9.00
N VAL A 4 28.87 9.01 10.25
CA VAL A 4 28.01 7.89 10.67
C VAL A 4 26.52 8.24 10.50
N ASP A 5 26.12 9.49 10.76
CA ASP A 5 24.73 9.94 10.59
C ASP A 5 24.35 9.95 9.11
N THR A 6 25.26 10.38 8.23
CA THR A 6 25.03 10.39 6.78
C THR A 6 24.94 8.97 6.21
N LEU A 7 25.73 8.04 6.75
CA LEU A 7 25.70 6.62 6.34
C LEU A 7 24.43 5.91 6.82
N LEU A 8 23.97 6.18 8.04
CA LEU A 8 22.70 5.66 8.56
C LEU A 8 21.49 6.20 7.79
N VAL A 9 21.52 7.49 7.43
CA VAL A 9 20.50 8.08 6.54
C VAL A 9 20.55 7.42 5.17
N GLY A 10 21.73 7.26 4.56
CA GLY A 10 21.87 6.61 3.27
C GLY A 10 21.41 5.14 3.24
N LEU A 11 21.72 4.37 4.29
CA LEU A 11 21.24 2.99 4.45
C LEU A 11 19.72 2.92 4.66
N ARG A 12 19.16 3.86 5.42
CA ARG A 12 17.72 3.98 5.61
C ARG A 12 17.02 4.32 4.30
N THR A 13 17.52 5.30 3.54
CA THR A 13 16.97 5.69 2.24
C THR A 13 17.10 4.57 1.21
N ALA A 14 18.20 3.82 1.20
CA ALA A 14 18.37 2.64 0.34
C ALA A 14 17.42 1.49 0.73
N GLY A 15 17.19 1.26 2.02
CA GLY A 15 16.21 0.31 2.52
C GLY A 15 14.77 0.72 2.17
N GLU A 16 14.42 2.00 2.35
CA GLU A 16 13.13 2.58 1.97
C GLU A 16 12.90 2.49 0.45
N LEU A 17 13.92 2.74 -0.37
CA LEU A 17 13.88 2.57 -1.82
C LEU A 17 13.74 1.10 -2.24
N ALA A 18 14.48 0.18 -1.64
CA ALA A 18 14.36 -1.25 -1.94
C ALA A 18 12.98 -1.79 -1.56
N VAL A 19 12.42 -1.30 -0.45
CA VAL A 19 11.04 -1.60 -0.04
C VAL A 19 10.04 -0.99 -1.03
N ALA A 20 10.23 0.25 -1.49
CA ALA A 20 9.36 0.87 -2.48
C ALA A 20 9.37 0.10 -3.83
N TYR A 21 10.54 -0.25 -4.36
CA TYR A 21 10.67 -0.98 -5.63
C TYR A 21 10.07 -2.39 -5.58
N SER A 22 10.34 -3.16 -4.51
CA SER A 22 9.72 -4.48 -4.32
C SER A 22 8.20 -4.36 -4.16
N ARG A 23 7.73 -3.31 -3.48
CA ARG A 23 6.31 -3.08 -3.25
C ARG A 23 5.54 -2.69 -4.51
N HIS A 24 6.14 -1.93 -5.43
CA HIS A 24 5.52 -1.72 -6.75
C HIS A 24 5.37 -3.03 -7.53
N ALA A 25 6.28 -3.99 -7.36
CA ALA A 25 6.14 -5.32 -7.96
C ALA A 25 5.01 -6.12 -7.28
N ASP A 26 4.89 -6.08 -5.96
CA ASP A 26 3.82 -6.74 -5.22
C ASP A 26 2.44 -6.18 -5.57
N VAL A 27 2.32 -4.85 -5.69
CA VAL A 27 1.08 -4.19 -6.10
C VAL A 27 0.75 -4.52 -7.57
N ALA A 28 1.74 -4.49 -8.47
CA ALA A 28 1.53 -4.89 -9.87
C ALA A 28 1.07 -6.35 -9.98
N GLN A 29 1.67 -7.25 -9.21
CA GLN A 29 1.26 -8.65 -9.14
C GLN A 29 -0.15 -8.78 -8.58
N LEU A 30 -0.49 -8.03 -7.53
CA LEU A 30 -1.82 -8.04 -6.94
C LEU A 30 -2.91 -7.56 -7.91
N LEU A 31 -2.60 -6.54 -8.73
CA LEU A 31 -3.50 -6.03 -9.78
C LEU A 31 -3.73 -7.05 -10.90
N SER A 32 -2.80 -7.99 -11.10
CA SER A 32 -2.90 -9.03 -12.12
C SER A 32 -3.75 -10.23 -11.71
N TYR A 33 -3.98 -10.44 -10.41
CA TYR A 33 -4.80 -11.54 -9.92
C TYR A 33 -6.28 -11.32 -10.19
N ASP A 34 -7.01 -12.44 -10.35
CA ASP A 34 -8.45 -12.43 -10.43
C ASP A 34 -9.09 -11.78 -9.18
N ARG A 35 -10.37 -11.42 -9.32
CA ARG A 35 -11.09 -10.66 -8.31
C ARG A 35 -11.00 -11.28 -6.92
N GLN A 36 -11.33 -12.57 -6.83
CA GLN A 36 -11.47 -13.28 -5.56
C GLN A 36 -10.12 -13.50 -4.91
N THR A 37 -9.10 -13.88 -5.68
CA THR A 37 -7.74 -14.04 -5.17
C THR A 37 -7.18 -12.73 -4.62
N GLY A 38 -7.31 -11.62 -5.37
CA GLY A 38 -6.85 -10.31 -4.90
C GLY A 38 -7.52 -9.86 -3.60
N MET A 39 -8.83 -10.08 -3.46
CA MET A 39 -9.56 -9.77 -2.22
C MET A 39 -9.08 -10.60 -1.02
N ASN A 40 -8.86 -11.91 -1.21
CA ASN A 40 -8.36 -12.78 -0.15
C ASN A 40 -6.97 -12.36 0.33
N LEU A 41 -6.10 -11.99 -0.61
CA LEU A 41 -4.76 -11.51 -0.30
C LEU A 41 -4.79 -10.18 0.47
N ILE A 42 -5.67 -9.24 0.09
CA ILE A 42 -5.88 -7.99 0.85
C ILE A 42 -6.37 -8.28 2.27
N ALA A 43 -7.33 -9.19 2.44
CA ALA A 43 -7.81 -9.54 3.78
C ALA A 43 -6.67 -10.12 4.64
N GLN A 44 -5.83 -11.00 4.09
CA GLN A 44 -4.66 -11.54 4.77
C GLN A 44 -3.60 -10.47 5.09
N LEU A 45 -3.34 -9.57 4.15
CA LEU A 45 -2.45 -8.42 4.34
C LEU A 45 -2.91 -7.58 5.54
N VAL A 46 -4.20 -7.23 5.58
CA VAL A 46 -4.77 -6.43 6.68
C VAL A 46 -4.72 -7.15 8.02
N GLN A 47 -4.83 -8.47 8.07
CA GLN A 47 -4.70 -9.20 9.35
C GLN A 47 -3.25 -9.33 9.82
N SER A 48 -2.31 -9.44 8.88
CA SER A 48 -0.90 -9.77 9.18
C SER A 48 0.01 -8.56 9.37
N GLN A 49 -0.31 -7.42 8.77
CA GLN A 49 0.60 -6.27 8.74
C GLN A 49 0.29 -5.22 9.81
N PRO A 50 1.28 -4.45 10.28
CA PRO A 50 1.05 -3.32 11.16
C PRO A 50 0.40 -2.15 10.39
N ALA A 51 -0.29 -1.29 11.15
CA ALA A 51 -1.00 -0.09 10.67
C ALA A 51 -0.19 0.77 9.67
N GLN A 52 1.08 1.09 10.00
CA GLN A 52 1.95 1.90 9.15
C GLN A 52 2.25 1.27 7.79
N VAL A 53 2.29 -0.06 7.71
CA VAL A 53 2.49 -0.76 6.44
C VAL A 53 1.22 -0.64 5.59
N LEU A 54 0.04 -0.80 6.21
CA LEU A 54 -1.25 -0.66 5.52
C LEU A 54 -1.47 0.77 5.00
N ASP A 55 -1.04 1.78 5.75
CA ASP A 55 -1.09 3.19 5.33
C ASP A 55 -0.26 3.41 4.04
N GLN A 56 0.88 2.73 3.90
CA GLN A 56 1.67 2.78 2.67
C GLN A 56 0.97 2.05 1.50
N TRP A 57 0.36 0.89 1.74
CA TRP A 57 -0.42 0.20 0.71
C TRP A 57 -1.60 1.05 0.20
N GLU A 58 -2.26 1.79 1.10
CA GLU A 58 -3.27 2.77 0.73
C GLU A 58 -2.72 3.83 -0.22
N ASN A 59 -1.57 4.43 0.11
CA ASN A 59 -0.91 5.41 -0.77
C ASN A 59 -0.58 4.82 -2.14
N ASP A 60 -0.03 3.60 -2.19
CA ASP A 60 0.37 2.95 -3.45
C ASP A 60 -0.85 2.69 -4.36
N PHE A 61 -1.99 2.27 -3.81
CA PHE A 61 -3.22 2.10 -4.60
C PHE A 61 -3.77 3.44 -5.12
N LEU A 62 -3.73 4.49 -4.30
CA LEU A 62 -4.20 5.83 -4.68
C LEU A 62 -3.30 6.45 -5.75
N GLU A 63 -1.98 6.25 -5.68
CA GLU A 63 -1.03 6.68 -6.69
C GLU A 63 -1.32 6.01 -8.04
N ILE A 64 -1.49 4.69 -8.06
CA ILE A 64 -1.83 3.96 -9.29
C ILE A 64 -3.18 4.41 -9.85
N ALA A 65 -4.19 4.58 -8.99
CA ALA A 65 -5.53 5.01 -9.42
C ALA A 65 -5.56 6.44 -9.99
N SER A 66 -4.68 7.32 -9.52
CA SER A 66 -4.57 8.71 -9.97
C SER A 66 -3.60 8.90 -11.15
N THR A 67 -2.70 7.95 -11.39
CA THR A 67 -1.75 7.99 -12.51
C THR A 67 -2.46 7.87 -13.85
N SER A 68 -2.43 8.94 -14.65
CA SER A 68 -3.17 9.03 -15.92
C SER A 68 -2.64 8.13 -17.04
N ILE A 69 -1.37 7.74 -16.97
CA ILE A 69 -0.68 6.90 -17.98
C ILE A 69 -1.01 5.41 -17.80
N MET A 70 -1.52 5.01 -16.63
CA MET A 70 -1.93 3.63 -16.35
C MET A 70 -3.21 3.26 -17.08
N ASP A 71 -3.32 1.97 -17.47
CA ASP A 71 -4.52 1.41 -18.09
C ASP A 71 -5.77 1.65 -17.21
N PRO A 72 -6.87 2.23 -17.74
CA PRO A 72 -8.13 2.38 -17.02
C PRO A 72 -8.63 1.12 -16.31
N ALA A 73 -8.37 -0.08 -16.84
CA ALA A 73 -8.73 -1.33 -16.17
C ALA A 73 -7.92 -1.54 -14.89
N GLN A 74 -6.60 -1.31 -14.94
CA GLN A 74 -5.72 -1.40 -13.77
C GLN A 74 -6.04 -0.33 -12.72
N ARG A 75 -6.35 0.89 -13.14
CA ARG A 75 -6.80 1.97 -12.25
C ARG A 75 -8.08 1.61 -11.50
N ARG A 76 -9.07 1.04 -12.20
CA ARG A 76 -10.30 0.53 -11.57
C ARG A 76 -10.01 -0.60 -10.60
N ARG A 77 -9.11 -1.53 -10.98
CA ARG A 77 -8.70 -2.64 -10.12
C ARG A 77 -7.99 -2.16 -8.85
N ALA A 78 -7.12 -1.15 -8.96
CA ALA A 78 -6.47 -0.53 -7.82
C ALA A 78 -7.49 0.09 -6.85
N MET A 79 -8.47 0.84 -7.37
CA MET A 79 -9.55 1.40 -6.54
C MET A 79 -10.42 0.33 -5.89
N GLU A 80 -10.66 -0.80 -6.57
CA GLU A 80 -11.40 -1.91 -5.98
C GLU A 80 -10.63 -2.52 -4.81
N LEU A 81 -9.34 -2.84 -4.99
CA LEU A 81 -8.49 -3.41 -3.94
C LEU A 81 -8.29 -2.43 -2.78
N TYR A 82 -8.17 -1.13 -3.07
CA TYR A 82 -8.20 -0.06 -2.08
C TYR A 82 -9.47 -0.12 -1.22
N ALA A 83 -10.65 -0.18 -1.84
CA ALA A 83 -11.91 -0.26 -1.11
C ALA A 83 -11.98 -1.51 -0.22
N TRP A 84 -11.48 -2.66 -0.70
CA TRP A 84 -11.37 -3.88 0.09
C TRP A 84 -10.43 -3.73 1.27
N LEU A 85 -9.28 -3.06 1.08
CA LEU A 85 -8.34 -2.78 2.15
C LEU A 85 -9.02 -1.93 3.24
N LYS A 86 -9.73 -0.86 2.87
CA LYS A 86 -10.45 -0.01 3.84
C LYS A 86 -11.55 -0.76 4.58
N MET A 87 -12.32 -1.61 3.89
CA MET A 87 -13.34 -2.44 4.54
C MET A 87 -12.70 -3.42 5.54
N ALA A 88 -11.67 -4.16 5.13
CA ALA A 88 -10.96 -5.08 6.01
C ALA A 88 -10.32 -4.37 7.20
N GLU A 89 -9.75 -3.17 7.01
CA GLU A 89 -9.21 -2.35 8.09
C GLU A 89 -10.30 -1.92 9.07
N SER A 90 -11.46 -1.48 8.57
CA SER A 90 -12.59 -1.11 9.42
C SER A 90 -13.09 -2.28 10.27
N HIS A 91 -13.07 -3.51 9.72
CA HIS A 91 -13.41 -4.71 10.47
C HIS A 91 -12.37 -5.04 11.55
N ARG A 92 -11.07 -4.85 11.27
CA ARG A 92 -9.99 -5.12 12.23
C ARG A 92 -9.92 -4.09 13.35
N TYR A 93 -9.98 -2.81 13.00
CA TYR A 93 -9.75 -1.70 13.94
C TYR A 93 -11.03 -1.08 14.49
N GLY A 94 -12.20 -1.48 13.99
CA GLY A 94 -13.50 -0.90 14.36
C GLY A 94 -13.74 0.51 13.81
N GLN A 95 -12.85 1.03 12.96
CA GLN A 95 -12.94 2.38 12.39
C GLN A 95 -12.21 2.49 11.04
N PHE A 96 -12.64 3.42 10.20
CA PHE A 96 -11.89 3.81 9.00
C PHE A 96 -10.71 4.69 9.39
N ARG A 97 -9.50 4.13 9.32
CA ARG A 97 -8.25 4.88 9.47
C ARG A 97 -8.00 5.71 8.20
N GLY A 98 -7.29 6.84 8.29
CA GLY A 98 -6.91 7.65 7.11
C GLY A 98 -8.00 8.58 6.53
N PHE A 99 -9.27 8.43 6.93
CA PHE A 99 -10.37 9.33 6.50
C PHE A 99 -10.65 10.50 7.45
N ILE A 100 -10.01 10.54 8.62
CA ILE A 100 -10.17 11.61 9.60
C ILE A 100 -8.86 12.37 9.63
N GLY A 101 -8.92 13.63 9.17
CA GLY A 101 -7.83 14.58 9.30
C GLY A 101 -7.33 14.63 10.74
N ASN A 102 -6.01 14.82 10.88
CA ASN A 102 -5.31 15.04 12.14
C ASN A 102 -6.23 15.64 13.23
N GLY A 103 -6.38 14.90 14.34
CA GLY A 103 -6.85 15.51 15.59
C GLY A 103 -5.87 16.57 16.08
#